data_AF-A0A7Y8EIP0-F1
#
_entry.id   AF-A0A7Y8EIP0-F1
#
_cell.length_a   1.000
_cell.length_b   1.000
_cell.length_c   1.000
_cell.angle_alpha   90.00
_cell.angle_beta   90.00
_cell.angle_gamma   90.00
#
_symmetry.space_group_name_H-M   'P 1'
#
loop_
_entity.id
_entity.type
_entity.pdbx_description
1 polymer ?
#
loop_
_entity_poly.entity_id
_entity_poly.type
_entity_poly.pdbx_seq_one_letter_code
_entity_poly.pdbx_strand_id
1 'polypeptide(L)'
;MKEWNMVCSVSSGTVRMINIKDNELWHVPSSAKSSQEFIPASNASGVRDSGNVSWADVLTSLHTIVRWLRELLDRDVLTTDKNTVTPDAEPPVKVIPDKQVPLDTPKPVMPDSPADFFLRKNGGKPKDIVNAFTATAPGFGDNFDVSTHAAVIKMMMLKFGQSPADVFDEVKRSTTGYDITMKDGFTVHVAHDELTRATRAARFGGGDEGAIRDASFIFATFVKRKQMETLELRADASFDEALTKTLSGEFPKRALEGMGMTGFMQYVPSSFLRGKDTVGLAETRYLGASLVLDGVRYNYQARERLGDSYGYRLTGDETLSDELLVDPRKGTVQVSSVPVGVKPENIWAGFYQGVEGNCVTVSAMKAAMMKLGQSPAGIYKRISATGDGYAVVMRDGFKLRITHEELKKAEQHSNLNGTDKVLVKDANFLYAVSAKRAQLENHEGRAGQSFETAMETLNNGELPGDGFRRLGLYAYTRPSTVQELAGGVLGTLANFQHSVVVVNGDIDLYGYKESLLSSTWNNKSGYAVKLV
;
A
#
# COMPACT_ATOMS: atom_id res chain seq x y z
N MET A 1 1.74 20.35 -29.33
CA MET A 1 0.30 20.35 -28.96
C MET A 1 0.23 20.23 -27.45
N LYS A 2 -0.37 21.21 -26.74
CA LYS A 2 -0.54 21.13 -25.28
C LYS A 2 -1.65 20.12 -25.00
N GLU A 3 -1.37 19.09 -24.19
CA GLU A 3 -2.37 18.12 -23.75
C GLU A 3 -3.33 18.77 -22.74
N TRP A 4 -4.63 18.64 -22.99
CA TRP A 4 -5.71 19.12 -22.13
C TRP A 4 -6.34 17.93 -21.40
N ASN A 5 -6.34 17.94 -20.07
CA ASN A 5 -7.07 16.96 -19.26
C ASN A 5 -8.47 17.53 -18.97
N MET A 6 -9.47 17.09 -19.74
CA MET A 6 -10.86 17.57 -19.63
C MET A 6 -11.81 16.45 -19.23
N VAL A 7 -12.74 16.76 -18.32
CA VAL A 7 -13.91 15.92 -18.02
C VAL A 7 -15.16 16.64 -18.52
N CYS A 8 -16.00 15.93 -19.26
CA CYS A 8 -17.21 16.47 -19.90
C CYS A 8 -18.46 15.97 -19.18
N SER A 9 -19.37 16.88 -18.84
CA SER A 9 -20.69 16.56 -18.26
C SER A 9 -21.79 17.23 -19.08
N VAL A 10 -22.81 16.47 -19.46
CA VAL A 10 -23.99 16.97 -20.18
C VAL A 10 -25.22 16.83 -19.28
N SER A 11 -25.86 17.95 -18.94
CA SER A 11 -27.21 17.94 -18.40
C SER A 11 -28.00 19.12 -18.97
N SER A 12 -29.27 18.91 -19.29
CA SER A 12 -30.21 19.99 -19.66
C SER A 12 -29.75 20.86 -20.84
N GLY A 13 -29.18 20.26 -21.89
CA GLY A 13 -28.78 20.96 -23.12
C GLY A 13 -27.58 21.91 -22.99
N THR A 14 -26.86 21.88 -21.87
CA THR A 14 -25.65 22.69 -21.66
C THR A 14 -24.46 21.79 -21.32
N VAL A 15 -23.34 21.99 -22.03
CA VAL A 15 -22.08 21.26 -21.80
C VAL A 15 -21.20 22.12 -20.89
N ARG A 16 -20.73 21.54 -19.78
CA ARG A 16 -19.77 22.19 -18.88
C ARG A 16 -18.48 21.40 -18.84
N MET A 17 -17.35 22.10 -19.00
CA MET A 17 -16.01 21.51 -19.05
C MET A 17 -15.17 22.08 -17.90
N ILE A 18 -14.44 21.22 -17.20
CA ILE A 18 -13.59 21.59 -16.05
C ILE A 18 -12.15 21.15 -16.34
N ASN A 19 -11.21 22.09 -16.19
CA ASN A 19 -9.77 21.81 -16.28
C ASN A 19 -9.23 21.49 -14.87
N ILE A 20 -8.70 20.29 -14.70
CA ILE A 20 -8.30 19.73 -13.40
C ILE A 20 -6.99 20.34 -12.88
N LYS A 21 -6.17 21.00 -13.73
CA LYS A 21 -4.88 21.55 -13.29
C LYS A 21 -5.00 22.87 -12.51
N ASP A 22 -5.98 23.70 -12.86
CA ASP A 22 -6.03 25.10 -12.41
C ASP A 22 -7.34 25.49 -11.70
N ASN A 23 -8.28 24.54 -11.56
CA ASN A 23 -9.58 24.72 -10.87
C ASN A 23 -10.46 25.86 -11.45
N GLU A 24 -10.32 26.16 -12.75
CA GLU A 24 -11.13 27.17 -13.46
C GLU A 24 -12.34 26.55 -14.19
N LEU A 25 -13.49 27.23 -14.13
CA LEU A 25 -14.75 26.83 -14.77
C LEU A 25 -14.97 27.56 -16.11
N TRP A 26 -15.26 26.82 -17.18
CA TRP A 26 -15.48 27.38 -18.51
C TRP A 26 -16.90 27.07 -19.03
N HIS A 27 -17.58 28.07 -19.61
CA HIS A 27 -18.90 27.91 -20.21
C HIS A 27 -18.82 27.80 -21.73
N VAL A 28 -19.50 26.80 -22.30
CA VAL A 28 -19.61 26.61 -23.76
C VAL A 28 -21.06 26.80 -24.18
N PRO A 29 -21.40 27.79 -25.02
CA PRO A 29 -22.74 27.93 -25.58
C PRO A 29 -23.05 26.73 -26.48
N SER A 30 -24.31 26.28 -26.48
CA SER A 30 -24.78 25.12 -27.25
C SER A 30 -24.67 25.27 -28.77
N SER A 31 -24.25 26.43 -29.29
CA SER A 31 -24.12 26.75 -30.71
C SER A 31 -22.68 26.81 -31.24
N ALA A 32 -21.64 26.57 -30.42
CA ALA A 32 -20.24 26.73 -30.84
C ALA A 32 -19.80 25.61 -31.80
N LYS A 33 -19.23 25.98 -32.96
CA LYS A 33 -18.87 25.04 -34.04
C LYS A 33 -17.36 24.84 -34.24
N SER A 34 -16.49 25.48 -33.46
CA SER A 34 -15.04 25.22 -33.52
C SER A 34 -14.27 25.63 -32.25
N SER A 35 -13.02 25.16 -32.13
CA SER A 35 -12.17 25.27 -30.95
C SER A 35 -11.58 26.66 -30.66
N GLN A 36 -12.00 27.70 -31.40
CA GLN A 36 -11.54 29.09 -31.20
C GLN A 36 -12.55 29.97 -30.44
N GLU A 37 -13.73 29.44 -30.07
CA GLU A 37 -14.80 30.22 -29.41
C GLU A 37 -14.85 30.07 -27.88
N PHE A 38 -13.78 29.61 -27.24
CA PHE A 38 -13.72 29.46 -25.77
C PHE A 38 -13.40 30.79 -25.08
N ILE A 39 -14.29 31.27 -24.20
CA ILE A 39 -14.11 32.50 -23.42
C ILE A 39 -13.95 32.17 -21.93
N PRO A 40 -12.90 32.69 -21.25
CA PRO A 40 -12.75 32.52 -19.80
C PRO A 40 -13.85 33.28 -19.07
N ALA A 41 -14.41 32.69 -18.01
CA ALA A 41 -15.46 33.34 -17.20
C ALA A 41 -15.01 34.67 -16.55
N SER A 42 -13.71 34.97 -16.53
CA SER A 42 -13.14 36.23 -16.04
C SER A 42 -13.26 37.42 -17.01
N ASN A 43 -13.70 37.21 -18.27
CA ASN A 43 -13.77 38.27 -19.29
C ASN A 43 -15.17 38.57 -19.85
N ALA A 44 -16.25 38.11 -19.21
CA ALA A 44 -17.61 38.53 -19.57
C ALA A 44 -17.96 39.86 -18.86
N SER A 45 -17.63 41.00 -19.48
CA SER A 45 -18.15 42.29 -19.06
C SER A 45 -19.64 42.39 -19.42
N GLY A 46 -20.48 42.31 -18.38
CA GLY A 46 -21.84 42.88 -18.41
C GLY A 46 -22.99 41.91 -18.62
N VAL A 47 -23.32 41.10 -17.60
CA VAL A 47 -24.68 40.95 -17.06
C VAL A 47 -24.50 40.58 -15.58
N ARG A 48 -24.87 41.49 -14.66
CA ARG A 48 -25.12 41.13 -13.27
C ARG A 48 -26.42 40.35 -13.24
N ASP A 49 -26.37 39.06 -12.90
CA ASP A 49 -27.54 38.41 -12.32
C ASP A 49 -27.13 37.57 -11.11
N SER A 50 -27.68 37.95 -9.97
CA SER A 50 -27.48 37.36 -8.67
C SER A 50 -28.29 36.07 -8.56
N GLY A 51 -27.61 34.92 -8.62
CA GLY A 51 -28.20 33.62 -8.31
C GLY A 51 -27.20 32.76 -7.53
N ASN A 52 -27.42 32.60 -6.23
CA ASN A 52 -26.68 31.67 -5.39
C ASN A 52 -26.82 30.24 -5.95
N VAL A 53 -25.71 29.64 -6.37
CA VAL A 53 -25.64 28.18 -6.59
C VAL A 53 -25.59 27.53 -5.21
N SER A 54 -26.62 26.78 -4.86
CA SER A 54 -26.70 26.07 -3.58
C SER A 54 -25.76 24.88 -3.58
N TRP A 55 -25.09 24.62 -2.46
CA TRP A 55 -24.30 23.41 -2.24
C TRP A 55 -25.11 22.11 -2.44
N ALA A 56 -26.44 22.18 -2.34
CA ALA A 56 -27.33 21.07 -2.67
C ALA A 56 -27.28 20.68 -4.16
N ASP A 57 -27.08 21.65 -5.08
CA ASP A 57 -27.03 21.39 -6.53
C ASP A 57 -25.72 20.70 -6.94
N VAL A 58 -24.62 21.01 -6.22
CA VAL A 58 -23.32 20.35 -6.35
C VAL A 58 -23.39 18.91 -5.83
N LEU A 59 -24.07 18.69 -4.69
CA LEU A 59 -24.29 17.36 -4.11
C LEU A 59 -25.18 16.46 -4.97
N THR A 60 -26.18 17.02 -5.65
CA THR A 60 -27.10 16.27 -6.52
C THR A 60 -26.39 15.80 -7.80
N SER A 61 -25.48 16.63 -8.33
CA SER A 61 -24.67 16.28 -9.51
C SER A 61 -23.66 15.17 -9.22
N LEU A 62 -23.01 15.18 -8.05
CA LEU A 62 -22.06 14.13 -7.64
C LEU A 62 -22.76 12.77 -7.39
N HIS A 63 -23.94 12.77 -6.77
CA HIS A 63 -24.72 11.54 -6.60
C HIS A 63 -25.15 10.92 -7.94
N THR A 64 -25.49 11.74 -8.93
CA THR A 64 -25.91 11.28 -10.26
C THR A 64 -24.74 10.63 -11.01
N ILE A 65 -23.52 11.17 -10.88
CA ILE A 65 -22.29 10.61 -11.48
C ILE A 65 -21.92 9.26 -10.84
N VAL A 66 -22.01 9.15 -9.51
CA VAL A 66 -21.74 7.88 -8.80
C VAL A 66 -22.77 6.82 -9.15
N ARG A 67 -24.05 7.19 -9.33
CA ARG A 67 -25.10 6.26 -9.78
C ARG A 67 -24.87 5.78 -11.21
N TRP A 68 -24.49 6.68 -12.12
CA TRP A 68 -24.22 6.34 -13.52
C TRP A 68 -23.00 5.42 -13.67
N LEU A 69 -21.94 5.64 -12.89
CA LEU A 69 -20.77 4.74 -12.83
C LEU A 69 -21.11 3.34 -12.28
N ARG A 70 -22.10 3.24 -11.41
CA ARG A 70 -22.57 1.96 -10.84
C ARG A 70 -23.45 1.19 -11.84
N GLU A 71 -24.33 1.88 -12.58
CA GLU A 71 -25.18 1.27 -13.62
C GLU A 71 -24.41 0.78 -14.85
N LEU A 72 -23.24 1.38 -15.14
CA LEU A 72 -22.33 0.95 -16.22
C LEU A 72 -21.54 -0.32 -15.88
N LEU A 73 -21.33 -0.61 -14.58
CA LEU A 73 -20.67 -1.84 -14.12
C LEU A 73 -21.63 -3.04 -14.10
N ASP A 74 -22.94 -2.81 -14.08
CA ASP A 74 -23.97 -3.86 -13.97
C ASP A 74 -24.53 -4.34 -15.34
N ARG A 75 -24.15 -3.72 -16.47
CA ARG A 75 -24.78 -3.98 -17.78
C ARG A 75 -24.06 -4.91 -18.75
N ASP A 76 -22.92 -5.51 -18.41
CA ASP A 76 -22.20 -6.44 -19.30
C ASP A 76 -22.57 -7.93 -19.06
N VAL A 77 -23.87 -8.23 -19.02
CA VAL A 77 -24.39 -9.60 -19.07
C VAL A 77 -25.45 -9.71 -20.17
N LEU A 78 -25.21 -10.64 -21.11
CA LEU A 78 -26.05 -11.25 -22.18
C LEU A 78 -25.25 -11.21 -23.51
N THR A 79 -24.96 -12.30 -24.23
CA THR A 79 -25.72 -13.54 -24.49
C THR A 79 -24.79 -14.68 -24.96
N THR A 80 -25.27 -15.89 -24.74
CA THR A 80 -24.73 -17.22 -25.09
C THR A 80 -24.63 -17.51 -26.58
N ASP A 81 -23.69 -18.38 -26.97
CA ASP A 81 -24.05 -19.52 -27.82
C ASP A 81 -23.20 -20.77 -27.51
N LYS A 82 -23.89 -21.89 -27.34
CA LYS A 82 -23.36 -23.21 -26.97
C LYS A 82 -23.24 -24.06 -28.23
N ASN A 83 -22.07 -24.64 -28.49
CA ASN A 83 -21.96 -25.83 -29.32
C ASN A 83 -21.06 -26.87 -28.65
N THR A 84 -21.70 -28.00 -28.33
CA THR A 84 -21.17 -29.20 -27.69
C THR A 84 -20.44 -30.09 -28.70
N VAL A 85 -19.24 -30.56 -28.36
CA VAL A 85 -18.64 -31.77 -28.95
C VAL A 85 -18.00 -32.59 -27.82
N THR A 86 -18.43 -33.84 -27.72
CA THR A 86 -17.98 -34.88 -26.77
C THR A 86 -16.62 -35.47 -27.16
N PRO A 87 -15.73 -35.83 -26.21
CA PRO A 87 -14.57 -36.67 -26.48
C PRO A 87 -14.85 -38.15 -26.22
N ASP A 88 -14.48 -38.98 -27.20
CA ASP A 88 -14.48 -40.44 -27.12
C ASP A 88 -13.42 -40.99 -26.15
N ALA A 89 -13.77 -42.11 -25.53
CA ALA A 89 -13.01 -42.82 -24.50
C ALA A 89 -11.84 -43.64 -25.09
N GLU A 90 -10.69 -43.62 -24.39
CA GLU A 90 -9.61 -44.60 -24.61
C GLU A 90 -9.69 -45.78 -23.62
N PRO A 91 -9.31 -47.01 -24.06
CA PRO A 91 -9.53 -48.26 -23.33
C PRO A 91 -8.43 -48.59 -22.28
N PRO A 92 -8.70 -49.52 -21.35
CA PRO A 92 -7.93 -49.65 -20.10
C PRO A 92 -6.62 -50.42 -20.25
N VAL A 93 -5.57 -49.94 -19.59
CA VAL A 93 -4.27 -50.62 -19.48
C VAL A 93 -4.29 -51.64 -18.34
N LYS A 94 -3.88 -52.87 -18.67
CA LYS A 94 -3.80 -54.05 -17.80
C LYS A 94 -2.71 -53.91 -16.73
N VAL A 95 -3.09 -54.24 -15.49
CA VAL A 95 -2.20 -54.45 -14.34
C VAL A 95 -1.79 -55.94 -14.31
N ILE A 96 -0.49 -56.22 -14.11
CA ILE A 96 0.02 -57.57 -13.77
C ILE A 96 1.01 -57.42 -12.59
N PRO A 97 0.95 -58.27 -11.55
CA PRO A 97 1.57 -57.99 -10.26
C PRO A 97 2.89 -58.73 -9.98
N ASP A 98 3.63 -58.10 -9.07
CA ASP A 98 4.42 -58.62 -7.95
C ASP A 98 5.83 -59.22 -8.16
N LYS A 99 6.75 -58.79 -7.27
CA LYS A 99 7.73 -59.64 -6.55
C LYS A 99 8.56 -58.79 -5.57
N GLN A 100 8.27 -58.94 -4.28
CA GLN A 100 9.15 -58.60 -3.17
C GLN A 100 10.15 -59.74 -2.89
N VAL A 101 11.43 -59.39 -2.66
CA VAL A 101 12.37 -60.14 -1.80
C VAL A 101 13.30 -59.13 -1.10
N PRO A 102 13.63 -59.28 0.20
CA PRO A 102 14.21 -58.23 1.04
C PRO A 102 15.74 -58.31 1.17
N LEU A 103 16.41 -57.16 1.36
CA LEU A 103 17.79 -57.10 1.83
C LEU A 103 18.04 -55.86 2.68
N ASP A 104 18.62 -56.09 3.86
CA ASP A 104 18.92 -55.15 4.92
C ASP A 104 20.09 -54.19 4.58
N THR A 105 20.20 -53.10 5.36
CA THR A 105 21.23 -52.01 5.40
C THR A 105 20.95 -50.73 4.59
N PRO A 106 21.55 -49.58 4.98
CA PRO A 106 21.54 -48.84 6.24
C PRO A 106 20.58 -47.63 6.16
N LYS A 107 20.19 -47.03 7.31
CA LYS A 107 19.33 -45.82 7.35
C LYS A 107 19.85 -44.74 6.36
N PRO A 108 19.05 -44.34 5.36
CA PRO A 108 19.40 -43.19 4.54
C PRO A 108 19.17 -41.93 5.38
N VAL A 109 20.25 -41.22 5.69
CA VAL A 109 20.18 -39.78 5.85
C VAL A 109 19.73 -39.25 4.50
N MET A 110 18.48 -38.85 4.36
CA MET A 110 17.98 -38.29 3.10
C MET A 110 18.73 -36.98 2.82
N PRO A 111 19.39 -36.84 1.66
CA PRO A 111 19.83 -35.54 1.18
C PRO A 111 18.60 -34.69 0.83
N ASP A 112 18.67 -33.38 1.09
CA ASP A 112 17.67 -32.37 0.74
C ASP A 112 17.06 -32.62 -0.65
N SER A 113 15.73 -32.75 -0.73
CA SER A 113 15.03 -32.83 -2.01
C SER A 113 15.12 -31.48 -2.75
N PRO A 114 15.35 -31.45 -4.09
CA PRO A 114 15.40 -30.22 -4.91
C PRO A 114 14.15 -29.32 -4.87
N ALA A 115 13.08 -29.74 -4.18
CA ALA A 115 11.75 -29.14 -4.28
C ALA A 115 11.50 -27.88 -3.43
N ASP A 116 12.41 -27.48 -2.54
CA ASP A 116 12.12 -26.45 -1.51
C ASP A 116 13.09 -25.25 -1.52
N PHE A 117 13.78 -24.97 -2.62
CA PHE A 117 14.80 -23.90 -2.69
C PHE A 117 14.22 -22.49 -2.44
N PHE A 118 12.98 -22.23 -2.87
CA PHE A 118 12.29 -20.95 -2.66
C PHE A 118 11.89 -20.69 -1.20
N LEU A 119 11.95 -21.71 -0.33
CA LEU A 119 11.69 -21.60 1.12
C LEU A 119 12.92 -21.11 1.90
N ARG A 120 14.10 -21.03 1.26
CA ARG A 120 15.34 -20.63 1.92
C ARG A 120 15.51 -19.12 1.85
N LYS A 121 15.53 -18.46 3.01
CA LYS A 121 16.00 -17.08 3.13
C LYS A 121 17.49 -17.02 2.81
N ASN A 122 17.82 -16.50 1.64
CA ASN A 122 19.20 -16.38 1.18
C ASN A 122 19.67 -14.93 1.19
N GLY A 123 18.75 -13.96 1.15
CA GLY A 123 19.06 -12.53 1.02
C GLY A 123 19.81 -12.15 -0.25
N GLY A 124 20.07 -13.11 -1.14
CA GLY A 124 20.80 -12.94 -2.38
C GLY A 124 19.95 -12.16 -3.37
N LYS A 125 20.39 -10.94 -3.70
CA LYS A 125 19.77 -10.15 -4.78
C LYS A 125 20.13 -10.76 -6.14
N PRO A 126 19.20 -10.78 -7.11
CA PRO A 126 19.50 -11.23 -8.47
C PRO A 126 20.60 -10.35 -9.09
N LYS A 127 21.64 -10.98 -9.67
CA LYS A 127 22.76 -10.26 -10.32
C LYS A 127 22.34 -9.56 -11.61
N ASP A 128 21.45 -10.18 -12.37
CA ASP A 128 20.92 -9.66 -13.64
C ASP A 128 19.39 -9.79 -13.67
N ILE A 129 18.71 -9.02 -12.83
CA ILE A 129 17.25 -9.03 -12.72
C ILE A 129 16.54 -8.63 -14.02
N VAL A 130 17.20 -7.86 -14.88
CA VAL A 130 16.63 -7.41 -16.14
C VAL A 130 16.40 -8.62 -17.04
N ASN A 131 17.39 -9.51 -17.13
CA ASN A 131 17.35 -10.68 -18.01
C ASN A 131 16.91 -11.99 -17.31
N ALA A 132 16.85 -12.02 -15.98
CA ALA A 132 16.44 -13.20 -15.22
C ALA A 132 15.06 -13.72 -15.64
N PHE A 133 14.06 -12.83 -15.67
CA PHE A 133 12.73 -13.13 -16.20
C PHE A 133 12.05 -11.88 -16.78
N THR A 134 10.96 -12.02 -17.53
CA THR A 134 10.13 -10.93 -18.07
C THR A 134 8.71 -11.41 -18.32
N ALA A 135 7.78 -10.47 -18.41
CA ALA A 135 6.45 -10.75 -18.96
C ALA A 135 6.55 -11.05 -20.45
N THR A 136 5.69 -11.95 -20.95
CA THR A 136 5.48 -12.13 -22.39
C THR A 136 4.69 -10.94 -22.94
N ALA A 137 5.15 -10.36 -24.05
CA ALA A 137 4.44 -9.27 -24.71
C ALA A 137 3.09 -9.76 -25.27
N PRO A 138 2.00 -8.98 -25.13
CA PRO A 138 0.72 -9.32 -25.74
C PRO A 138 0.84 -9.40 -27.26
N GLY A 139 0.13 -10.37 -27.84
CA GLY A 139 -0.19 -10.36 -29.26
C GLY A 139 -1.21 -9.26 -29.60
N PHE A 140 -1.36 -8.97 -30.88
CA PHE A 140 -2.39 -8.05 -31.35
C PHE A 140 -3.79 -8.61 -31.01
N GLY A 141 -4.59 -7.84 -30.28
CA GLY A 141 -5.94 -8.24 -29.85
C GLY A 141 -5.99 -9.07 -28.56
N ASP A 142 -4.85 -9.39 -27.95
CA ASP A 142 -4.82 -10.13 -26.68
C ASP A 142 -5.24 -9.21 -25.52
N ASN A 143 -6.19 -9.67 -24.70
CA ASN A 143 -6.48 -9.07 -23.40
C ASN A 143 -5.59 -9.68 -22.30
N PHE A 144 -4.27 -9.62 -22.52
CA PHE A 144 -3.25 -10.22 -21.67
C PHE A 144 -2.10 -9.24 -21.42
N ASP A 145 -1.81 -8.90 -20.17
CA ASP A 145 -0.64 -8.11 -19.78
C ASP A 145 -0.25 -8.43 -18.33
N VAL A 146 0.91 -9.05 -18.13
CA VAL A 146 1.48 -9.25 -16.78
C VAL A 146 2.75 -8.43 -16.55
N SER A 147 2.99 -7.39 -17.36
CA SER A 147 4.17 -6.52 -17.25
C SER A 147 4.26 -5.82 -15.90
N THR A 148 3.14 -5.31 -15.38
CA THR A 148 3.10 -4.70 -14.05
C THR A 148 3.50 -5.70 -12.97
N HIS A 149 2.97 -6.92 -13.01
CA HIS A 149 3.30 -7.96 -12.04
C HIS A 149 4.79 -8.33 -12.13
N ALA A 150 5.32 -8.55 -13.33
CA ALA A 150 6.74 -8.84 -13.51
C ALA A 150 7.62 -7.70 -12.98
N ALA A 151 7.29 -6.44 -13.27
CA ALA A 151 8.04 -5.28 -12.82
C ALA A 151 8.03 -5.16 -11.28
N VAL A 152 6.87 -5.33 -10.64
CA VAL A 152 6.74 -5.30 -9.17
C VAL A 152 7.54 -6.43 -8.54
N ILE A 153 7.43 -7.67 -9.05
CA ILE A 153 8.18 -8.82 -8.55
C ILE A 153 9.68 -8.56 -8.65
N LYS A 154 10.18 -8.03 -9.78
CA LYS A 154 11.59 -7.66 -9.93
C LYS A 154 12.03 -6.64 -8.89
N MET A 155 11.22 -5.60 -8.68
CA MET A 155 11.51 -4.58 -7.67
C MET A 155 11.57 -5.21 -6.26
N MET A 156 10.65 -6.11 -5.92
CA MET A 156 10.66 -6.84 -4.65
C MET A 156 11.89 -7.74 -4.52
N MET A 157 12.30 -8.44 -5.58
CA MET A 157 13.47 -9.31 -5.57
C MET A 157 14.78 -8.53 -5.41
N LEU A 158 14.91 -7.37 -6.05
CA LEU A 158 16.02 -6.44 -5.86
C LEU A 158 16.06 -5.86 -4.45
N LYS A 159 14.89 -5.65 -3.86
CA LYS A 159 14.76 -5.04 -2.54
C LYS A 159 15.10 -6.02 -1.42
N PHE A 160 14.47 -7.18 -1.43
CA PHE A 160 14.46 -8.10 -0.30
C PHE A 160 15.33 -9.35 -0.53
N GLY A 161 15.60 -9.72 -1.78
CA GLY A 161 16.23 -10.97 -2.16
C GLY A 161 15.34 -11.74 -3.14
N GLN A 162 15.92 -12.64 -3.93
CA GLN A 162 15.21 -13.31 -5.02
C GLN A 162 14.09 -14.25 -4.55
N SER A 163 14.30 -14.99 -3.46
CA SER A 163 13.39 -16.08 -3.10
C SER A 163 12.05 -15.55 -2.56
N PRO A 164 10.93 -16.28 -2.73
CA PRO A 164 9.67 -16.02 -2.05
C PRO A 164 9.82 -15.86 -0.53
N ALA A 165 10.71 -16.63 0.11
CA ALA A 165 10.99 -16.49 1.53
C ALA A 165 11.70 -15.18 1.91
N ASP A 166 12.45 -14.55 0.99
CA ASP A 166 13.02 -13.21 1.18
C ASP A 166 11.95 -12.11 0.98
N VAL A 167 11.11 -12.31 -0.05
CA VAL A 167 10.09 -11.33 -0.49
C VAL A 167 8.90 -11.24 0.46
N PHE A 168 8.38 -12.36 0.97
CA PHE A 168 7.29 -12.38 1.94
C PHE A 168 7.81 -12.27 3.38
N ASP A 169 6.91 -12.11 4.37
CA ASP A 169 7.32 -12.12 5.77
C ASP A 169 7.62 -13.56 6.22
N GLU A 170 6.71 -14.47 5.87
CA GLU A 170 6.80 -15.90 6.13
C GLU A 170 6.25 -16.71 4.95
N VAL A 171 6.91 -17.84 4.65
CA VAL A 171 6.42 -18.85 3.71
C VAL A 171 6.63 -20.21 4.37
N LYS A 172 5.54 -20.96 4.58
CA LYS A 172 5.53 -22.29 5.17
C LYS A 172 4.93 -23.28 4.19
N ARG A 173 5.57 -24.43 4.04
CA ARG A 173 4.99 -25.55 3.31
C ARG A 173 3.92 -26.22 4.16
N SER A 174 2.81 -26.59 3.54
CA SER A 174 1.77 -27.42 4.13
C SER A 174 1.49 -28.62 3.23
N THR A 175 0.58 -29.49 3.67
CA THR A 175 0.24 -30.72 2.93
C THR A 175 -0.48 -30.42 1.62
N THR A 176 -1.29 -29.36 1.58
CA THR A 176 -2.12 -28.98 0.43
C THR A 176 -1.53 -27.86 -0.41
N GLY A 177 -0.47 -27.20 0.07
CA GLY A 177 0.18 -26.11 -0.65
C GLY A 177 1.17 -25.34 0.22
N TYR A 178 0.98 -24.03 0.27
CA TYR A 178 1.86 -23.11 1.00
C TYR A 178 1.03 -22.09 1.76
N ASP A 179 1.38 -21.89 3.03
CA ASP A 179 0.85 -20.81 3.86
C ASP A 179 1.83 -19.64 3.81
N ILE A 180 1.36 -18.49 3.36
CA ILE A 180 2.17 -17.29 3.18
C ILE A 180 1.62 -16.16 4.03
N THR A 181 2.52 -15.49 4.74
CA THR A 181 2.25 -14.21 5.40
C THR A 181 2.97 -13.11 4.63
N MET A 182 2.19 -12.18 4.08
CA MET A 182 2.71 -11.01 3.36
C MET A 182 3.26 -9.96 4.33
N LYS A 183 4.07 -9.01 3.82
CA LYS A 183 4.69 -7.97 4.67
C LYS A 183 3.70 -6.96 5.27
N ASP A 184 2.46 -6.95 4.80
CA ASP A 184 1.35 -6.17 5.36
C ASP A 184 0.45 -7.02 6.29
N GLY A 185 0.93 -8.19 6.69
CA GLY A 185 0.26 -9.11 7.59
C GLY A 185 -0.87 -9.93 6.94
N PHE A 186 -1.18 -9.72 5.66
CA PHE A 186 -2.21 -10.51 4.99
C PHE A 186 -1.73 -11.95 4.82
N THR A 187 -2.56 -12.92 5.19
CA THR A 187 -2.24 -14.35 5.07
C THR A 187 -3.03 -15.00 3.94
N VAL A 188 -2.37 -15.87 3.19
CA VAL A 188 -3.01 -16.68 2.14
C VAL A 188 -2.54 -18.12 2.22
N HIS A 189 -3.39 -19.04 1.81
CA HIS A 189 -3.02 -20.41 1.49
C HIS A 189 -3.07 -20.59 -0.02
N VAL A 190 -1.93 -20.88 -0.67
CA VAL A 190 -1.88 -21.17 -2.12
C VAL A 190 -1.78 -22.67 -2.31
N ALA A 191 -2.80 -23.28 -2.90
CA ALA A 191 -2.80 -24.72 -3.17
C ALA A 191 -1.84 -25.10 -4.32
N HIS A 192 -1.36 -26.35 -4.34
CA HIS A 192 -0.42 -26.80 -5.38
C HIS A 192 -0.99 -26.67 -6.81
N ASP A 193 -2.29 -26.91 -6.99
CA ASP A 193 -2.99 -26.78 -8.27
C ASP A 193 -3.14 -25.30 -8.67
N GLU A 194 -3.47 -24.42 -7.73
CA GLU A 194 -3.51 -22.96 -7.94
C GLU A 194 -2.16 -22.41 -8.40
N LEU A 195 -1.07 -22.82 -7.73
CA LEU A 195 0.29 -22.46 -8.13
C LEU A 195 0.62 -22.97 -9.54
N THR A 196 0.23 -24.20 -9.86
CA THR A 196 0.44 -24.79 -11.19
C THR A 196 -0.33 -24.02 -12.26
N ARG A 197 -1.61 -23.69 -12.03
CA ARG A 197 -2.45 -22.90 -12.93
C ARG A 197 -1.87 -21.51 -13.15
N ALA A 198 -1.52 -20.80 -12.08
CA ALA A 198 -0.94 -19.47 -12.14
C ALA A 198 0.41 -19.44 -12.88
N THR A 199 1.29 -20.42 -12.63
CA THR A 199 2.59 -20.55 -13.31
C THR A 199 2.41 -20.69 -14.83
N ARG A 200 1.50 -21.58 -15.26
CA ARG A 200 1.21 -21.79 -16.69
C ARG A 200 0.61 -20.53 -17.33
N ALA A 201 -0.31 -19.87 -16.63
CA ALA A 201 -1.03 -18.71 -17.14
C ALA A 201 -0.17 -17.44 -17.19
N ALA A 202 0.75 -17.23 -16.25
CA ALA A 202 1.58 -16.03 -16.18
C ALA A 202 2.52 -15.88 -17.38
N ARG A 203 2.95 -16.99 -18.00
CA ARG A 203 3.84 -16.99 -19.18
C ARG A 203 5.08 -16.11 -18.97
N PHE A 204 5.69 -16.14 -17.79
CA PHE A 204 7.00 -15.51 -17.59
C PHE A 204 8.06 -16.26 -18.40
N GLY A 205 8.92 -15.52 -19.11
CA GLY A 205 10.06 -16.06 -19.85
C GLY A 205 11.36 -15.42 -19.39
N GLY A 206 12.52 -15.95 -19.78
CA GLY A 206 13.83 -15.41 -19.39
C GLY A 206 14.92 -16.47 -19.32
N GLY A 207 16.13 -16.05 -18.97
CA GLY A 207 17.31 -16.94 -18.92
C GLY A 207 17.53 -17.63 -17.57
N ASP A 208 16.83 -17.21 -16.52
CA ASP A 208 16.98 -17.75 -15.16
C ASP A 208 15.72 -18.53 -14.76
N GLU A 209 15.74 -19.85 -14.91
CA GLU A 209 14.62 -20.71 -14.53
C GLU A 209 14.28 -20.62 -13.03
N GLY A 210 15.26 -20.35 -12.18
CA GLY A 210 15.05 -20.16 -10.74
C GLY A 210 14.21 -18.91 -10.50
N ALA A 211 14.61 -17.79 -11.09
CA ALA A 211 13.88 -16.53 -10.98
C ALA A 211 12.47 -16.62 -11.58
N ILE A 212 12.28 -17.35 -12.69
CA ILE A 212 10.95 -17.60 -13.28
C ILE A 212 10.05 -18.38 -12.31
N ARG A 213 10.58 -19.43 -11.66
CA ARG A 213 9.83 -20.20 -10.65
C ARG A 213 9.47 -19.34 -9.44
N ASP A 214 10.43 -18.59 -8.90
CA ASP A 214 10.23 -17.68 -7.77
C ASP A 214 9.18 -16.61 -8.10
N ALA A 215 9.26 -16.01 -9.30
CA ALA A 215 8.30 -15.02 -9.76
C ALA A 215 6.89 -15.59 -9.93
N SER A 216 6.78 -16.82 -10.47
CA SER A 216 5.50 -17.50 -10.65
C SER A 216 4.82 -17.79 -9.30
N PHE A 217 5.60 -18.13 -8.27
CA PHE A 217 5.11 -18.30 -6.91
C PHE A 217 4.56 -16.97 -6.35
N ILE A 218 5.34 -15.88 -6.45
CA ILE A 218 4.91 -14.55 -5.95
C ILE A 218 3.64 -14.08 -6.70
N PHE A 219 3.55 -14.34 -8.00
CA PHE A 219 2.36 -14.06 -8.80
C PHE A 219 1.13 -14.87 -8.34
N ALA A 220 1.29 -16.18 -8.07
CA ALA A 220 0.20 -17.01 -7.56
C ALA A 220 -0.33 -16.50 -6.21
N THR A 221 0.56 -16.05 -5.31
CA THR A 221 0.20 -15.43 -4.04
C THR A 221 -0.64 -14.17 -4.23
N PHE A 222 -0.26 -13.30 -5.19
CA PHE A 222 -1.05 -12.11 -5.54
C PHE A 222 -2.46 -12.49 -6.02
N VAL A 223 -2.57 -13.46 -6.93
CA VAL A 223 -3.86 -13.94 -7.46
C VAL A 223 -4.74 -14.48 -6.32
N LYS A 224 -4.15 -15.24 -5.39
CA LYS A 224 -4.88 -15.79 -4.26
C LYS A 224 -5.41 -14.72 -3.31
N ARG A 225 -4.60 -13.70 -3.01
CA ARG A 225 -5.05 -12.55 -2.23
C ARG A 225 -6.20 -11.83 -2.91
N LYS A 226 -6.09 -11.55 -4.22
CA LYS A 226 -7.16 -10.91 -4.99
C LYS A 226 -8.45 -11.73 -4.95
N GLN A 227 -8.38 -13.06 -5.01
CA GLN A 227 -9.54 -13.93 -4.80
C GLN A 227 -10.16 -13.70 -3.43
N MET A 228 -9.37 -13.75 -2.36
CA MET A 228 -9.86 -13.59 -0.98
C MET A 228 -10.49 -12.21 -0.72
N GLU A 229 -9.86 -11.14 -1.20
CA GLU A 229 -10.43 -9.79 -1.11
C GLU A 229 -11.75 -9.66 -1.89
N THR A 230 -11.91 -10.42 -2.98
CA THR A 230 -13.18 -10.48 -3.72
C THR A 230 -14.21 -11.30 -2.95
N LEU A 231 -13.82 -12.37 -2.26
CA LEU A 231 -14.71 -13.19 -1.42
C LEU A 231 -15.34 -12.39 -0.27
N GLU A 232 -14.64 -11.37 0.25
CA GLU A 232 -15.22 -10.45 1.25
C GLU A 232 -16.41 -9.65 0.70
N LEU A 233 -16.51 -9.49 -0.62
CA LEU A 233 -17.57 -8.76 -1.31
C LEU A 233 -18.58 -9.70 -2.00
N ARG A 234 -18.14 -10.86 -2.49
CA ARG A 234 -18.93 -11.80 -3.30
C ARG A 234 -18.51 -13.24 -2.99
N ALA A 235 -19.38 -13.98 -2.30
CA ALA A 235 -19.06 -15.28 -1.70
C ALA A 235 -18.70 -16.42 -2.68
N ASP A 236 -18.95 -16.24 -3.98
CA ASP A 236 -18.72 -17.21 -5.05
C ASP A 236 -17.43 -16.93 -5.88
N ALA A 237 -16.59 -15.97 -5.47
CA ALA A 237 -15.38 -15.63 -6.20
C ALA A 237 -14.38 -16.80 -6.27
N SER A 238 -14.10 -17.25 -7.50
CA SER A 238 -13.19 -18.38 -7.77
C SER A 238 -11.75 -17.92 -8.00
N PHE A 239 -10.79 -18.82 -7.80
CA PHE A 239 -9.38 -18.55 -8.11
C PHE A 239 -9.19 -18.26 -9.61
N ASP A 240 -9.88 -19.00 -10.48
CA ASP A 240 -9.75 -18.84 -11.93
C ASP A 240 -10.30 -17.49 -12.40
N GLU A 241 -11.38 -16.98 -11.79
CA GLU A 241 -11.87 -15.62 -12.06
C GLU A 241 -10.85 -14.56 -11.64
N ALA A 242 -10.25 -14.70 -10.45
CA ALA A 242 -9.20 -13.79 -9.98
C ALA A 242 -7.96 -13.87 -10.89
N LEU A 243 -7.60 -15.07 -11.36
CA LEU A 243 -6.50 -15.29 -12.29
C LEU A 243 -6.79 -14.60 -13.63
N THR A 244 -7.93 -14.89 -14.27
CA THR A 244 -8.33 -14.26 -15.55
C THR A 244 -8.31 -12.75 -15.46
N LYS A 245 -8.87 -12.17 -14.40
CA LYS A 245 -8.84 -10.71 -14.18
C LYS A 245 -7.42 -10.16 -14.01
N THR A 246 -6.54 -10.92 -13.36
CA THR A 246 -5.14 -10.55 -13.17
C THR A 246 -4.35 -10.59 -14.47
N LEU A 247 -4.65 -11.54 -15.35
CA LEU A 247 -3.99 -11.66 -16.65
C LEU A 247 -4.29 -10.48 -17.57
N SER A 248 -5.38 -9.74 -17.38
CA SER A 248 -5.72 -8.55 -18.20
C SER A 248 -4.95 -7.27 -17.82
N GLY A 249 -3.99 -7.35 -16.90
CA GLY A 249 -3.22 -6.19 -16.44
C GLY A 249 -3.56 -5.72 -15.04
N GLU A 250 -2.72 -4.84 -14.51
CA GLU A 250 -2.91 -4.24 -13.20
C GLU A 250 -2.24 -2.86 -13.11
N PHE A 251 -2.80 -1.96 -12.31
CA PHE A 251 -2.13 -0.70 -11.99
C PHE A 251 -0.98 -0.93 -11.00
N PRO A 252 0.17 -0.26 -11.12
CA PRO A 252 1.32 -0.46 -10.21
C PRO A 252 0.94 -0.39 -8.73
N LYS A 253 0.10 0.57 -8.36
CA LYS A 253 -0.40 0.73 -7.00
C LYS A 253 -1.11 -0.53 -6.50
N ARG A 254 -2.06 -1.05 -7.28
CA ARG A 254 -2.84 -2.23 -6.92
C ARG A 254 -1.98 -3.50 -6.91
N ALA A 255 -1.04 -3.62 -7.83
CA ALA A 255 -0.08 -4.72 -7.84
C ALA A 255 0.82 -4.68 -6.59
N LEU A 256 1.30 -3.50 -6.18
CA LEU A 256 2.06 -3.32 -4.94
C LEU A 256 1.22 -3.66 -3.70
N GLU A 257 0.00 -3.13 -3.62
CA GLU A 257 -0.92 -3.39 -2.51
C GLU A 257 -1.23 -4.89 -2.40
N GLY A 258 -1.62 -5.53 -3.51
CA GLY A 258 -1.92 -6.97 -3.54
C GLY A 258 -0.69 -7.86 -3.38
N MET A 259 0.53 -7.35 -3.53
CA MET A 259 1.77 -8.06 -3.17
C MET A 259 2.22 -7.78 -1.73
N GLY A 260 1.42 -7.06 -0.95
CA GLY A 260 1.68 -6.75 0.46
C GLY A 260 2.68 -5.61 0.69
N MET A 261 2.92 -4.78 -0.33
CA MET A 261 3.89 -3.67 -0.29
C MET A 261 3.26 -2.33 0.13
N THR A 262 2.02 -2.33 0.64
CA THR A 262 1.27 -1.12 1.03
C THR A 262 2.07 -0.20 1.95
N GLY A 263 2.75 -0.73 2.96
CA GLY A 263 3.59 0.09 3.85
C GLY A 263 4.89 0.58 3.22
N PHE A 264 5.38 -0.11 2.19
CA PHE A 264 6.68 0.14 1.58
C PHE A 264 6.59 1.07 0.37
N MET A 265 5.42 1.20 -0.27
CA MET A 265 5.30 1.97 -1.50
C MET A 265 5.40 3.48 -1.27
N GLN A 266 6.18 4.16 -2.12
CA GLN A 266 6.23 5.61 -2.22
C GLN A 266 5.91 6.03 -3.66
N TYR A 267 4.94 6.93 -3.84
CA TYR A 267 4.67 7.56 -5.11
C TYR A 267 5.55 8.81 -5.28
N VAL A 268 6.38 8.82 -6.32
CA VAL A 268 7.44 9.83 -6.48
C VAL A 268 7.50 10.37 -7.91
N PRO A 269 7.90 11.64 -8.09
CA PRO A 269 8.29 12.14 -9.42
C PRO A 269 9.45 11.33 -10.00
N SER A 270 9.52 11.23 -11.33
CA SER A 270 10.53 10.42 -12.03
C SER A 270 11.96 10.87 -11.74
N SER A 271 12.19 12.11 -11.29
CA SER A 271 13.50 12.59 -10.82
C SER A 271 14.09 11.73 -9.70
N PHE A 272 13.25 11.17 -8.81
CA PHE A 272 13.67 10.27 -7.74
C PHE A 272 14.02 8.86 -8.22
N LEU A 273 13.71 8.54 -9.48
CA LEU A 273 13.98 7.24 -10.12
C LEU A 273 15.14 7.31 -11.13
N ARG A 274 15.85 8.45 -11.20
CA ARG A 274 17.00 8.67 -12.09
C ARG A 274 18.36 8.52 -11.39
N GLY A 275 18.38 8.33 -10.07
CA GLY A 275 19.62 8.22 -9.29
C GLY A 275 20.33 6.90 -9.53
N LYS A 276 21.62 6.84 -9.20
CA LYS A 276 22.37 5.57 -9.21
C LYS A 276 21.83 4.63 -8.14
N ASP A 277 21.79 3.34 -8.46
CA ASP A 277 21.25 2.25 -7.65
C ASP A 277 19.77 2.45 -7.28
N THR A 278 19.03 3.25 -8.07
CA THR A 278 17.60 3.48 -7.84
C THR A 278 16.75 2.43 -8.54
N VAL A 279 15.81 1.87 -7.79
CA VAL A 279 14.85 0.89 -8.28
C VAL A 279 13.45 1.46 -8.14
N GLY A 280 12.66 1.39 -9.21
CA GLY A 280 11.28 1.81 -9.18
C GLY A 280 10.42 1.21 -10.28
N LEU A 281 9.22 1.75 -10.40
CA LEU A 281 8.24 1.39 -11.41
C LEU A 281 7.80 2.65 -12.14
N ALA A 282 7.62 2.56 -13.44
CA ALA A 282 6.96 3.58 -14.24
C ALA A 282 5.84 2.94 -15.06
N GLU A 283 4.69 3.61 -15.09
CA GLU A 283 3.57 3.24 -15.95
C GLU A 283 3.99 3.35 -17.42
N THR A 284 3.53 2.41 -18.24
CA THR A 284 3.84 2.36 -19.68
C THR A 284 2.60 2.60 -20.53
N ARG A 285 1.47 2.01 -20.13
CA ARG A 285 0.16 2.10 -20.77
C ARG A 285 -0.92 1.77 -19.75
N TYR A 286 -2.19 1.81 -20.17
CA TYR A 286 -3.30 1.36 -19.33
C TYR A 286 -3.03 -0.06 -18.81
N LEU A 287 -3.05 -0.22 -17.47
CA LEU A 287 -2.78 -1.48 -16.76
C LEU A 287 -1.39 -2.12 -17.00
N GLY A 288 -0.43 -1.37 -17.55
CA GLY A 288 0.93 -1.84 -17.83
C GLY A 288 2.00 -0.99 -17.15
N ALA A 289 3.08 -1.64 -16.71
CA ALA A 289 4.19 -0.96 -16.06
C ALA A 289 5.52 -1.64 -16.33
N SER A 290 6.60 -0.88 -16.13
CA SER A 290 7.98 -1.32 -16.35
C SER A 290 8.83 -1.10 -15.11
N LEU A 291 9.83 -1.96 -14.94
CA LEU A 291 10.89 -1.74 -13.96
C LEU A 291 11.74 -0.55 -14.42
N VAL A 292 12.08 0.33 -13.49
CA VAL A 292 13.06 1.40 -13.66
C VAL A 292 14.29 1.06 -12.84
N LEU A 293 15.45 1.05 -13.50
CA LEU A 293 16.77 0.97 -12.85
C LEU A 293 17.61 2.14 -13.36
N ASP A 294 18.13 2.95 -12.45
CA ASP A 294 19.06 4.05 -12.76
C ASP A 294 18.55 4.99 -13.86
N GLY A 295 17.25 5.33 -13.82
CA GLY A 295 16.61 6.19 -14.83
C GLY A 295 16.35 5.54 -16.19
N VAL A 296 16.60 4.23 -16.33
CA VAL A 296 16.29 3.43 -17.51
C VAL A 296 15.06 2.58 -17.23
N ARG A 297 14.03 2.69 -18.08
CA ARG A 297 12.84 1.84 -18.00
C ARG A 297 13.01 0.60 -18.88
N TYR A 298 12.59 -0.56 -18.38
CA TYR A 298 12.70 -1.85 -19.04
C TYR A 298 11.32 -2.41 -19.36
N ASN A 299 10.84 -2.13 -20.57
CA ASN A 299 9.51 -2.48 -21.05
C ASN A 299 9.61 -3.75 -21.92
N TYR A 300 9.18 -4.91 -21.40
CA TYR A 300 9.41 -6.20 -22.08
C TYR A 300 10.89 -6.41 -22.46
N GLN A 301 11.80 -6.09 -21.54
CA GLN A 301 13.26 -6.05 -21.73
C GLN A 301 13.81 -4.97 -22.68
N ALA A 302 12.97 -4.29 -23.45
CA ALA A 302 13.40 -3.14 -24.23
C ALA A 302 13.83 -2.00 -23.30
N ARG A 303 15.02 -1.44 -23.58
CA ARG A 303 15.59 -0.33 -22.81
C ARG A 303 15.08 0.97 -23.38
N GLU A 304 14.43 1.75 -22.54
CA GLU A 304 13.86 3.03 -22.94
C GLU A 304 14.24 4.12 -21.91
N ARG A 305 14.28 5.38 -22.34
CA ARG A 305 14.59 6.50 -21.45
C ARG A 305 13.37 6.81 -20.57
N LEU A 306 13.59 7.04 -19.28
CA LEU A 306 12.55 7.55 -18.40
C LEU A 306 12.22 9.01 -18.76
N GLY A 307 10.96 9.24 -19.13
CA GLY A 307 10.40 10.58 -19.34
C GLY A 307 10.08 11.30 -18.04
N ASP A 308 9.55 12.51 -18.15
CA ASP A 308 9.02 13.24 -17.01
C ASP A 308 7.63 12.70 -16.70
N SER A 309 7.51 12.01 -15.58
CA SER A 309 6.29 11.31 -15.15
C SER A 309 6.39 11.08 -13.64
N TYR A 310 5.48 10.27 -13.11
CA TYR A 310 5.54 9.74 -11.77
C TYR A 310 5.71 8.22 -11.81
N GLY A 311 6.11 7.66 -10.68
CA GLY A 311 6.30 6.24 -10.52
C GLY A 311 6.27 5.83 -9.06
N TYR A 312 6.56 4.56 -8.82
CA TYR A 312 6.62 3.99 -7.48
C TYR A 312 8.05 3.53 -7.16
N ARG A 313 8.46 3.67 -5.90
CA ARG A 313 9.64 3.01 -5.34
C ARG A 313 9.29 2.38 -3.99
N LEU A 314 10.18 1.53 -3.46
CA LEU A 314 10.03 0.96 -2.12
C LEU A 314 10.90 1.71 -1.10
N THR A 315 10.36 1.95 0.10
CA THR A 315 11.07 2.53 1.25
C THR A 315 12.25 1.67 1.71
N GLY A 316 13.20 2.30 2.40
CA GLY A 316 14.28 1.61 3.13
C GLY A 316 15.56 1.36 2.35
N ASP A 317 15.66 1.84 1.10
CA ASP A 317 16.94 1.98 0.35
C ASP A 317 17.54 3.37 0.50
N GLU A 318 16.85 4.25 1.24
CA GLU A 318 17.40 5.53 1.64
C GLU A 318 18.62 5.27 2.52
N THR A 319 19.80 5.52 1.95
CA THR A 319 21.08 5.40 2.63
C THR A 319 21.13 6.43 3.74
N LEU A 320 20.79 6.02 4.97
CA LEU A 320 21.60 6.48 6.08
C LEU A 320 23.01 5.94 5.79
N SER A 321 24.01 6.80 5.81
CA SER A 321 25.40 6.40 5.61
C SER A 321 25.73 5.19 6.51
N ASP A 322 26.65 4.34 6.07
CA ASP A 322 27.14 3.22 6.89
C ASP A 322 27.67 3.69 8.26
N GLU A 323 28.05 4.97 8.39
CA GLU A 323 28.36 5.67 9.65
C GLU A 323 27.21 5.69 10.68
N LEU A 324 25.97 5.47 10.26
CA LEU A 324 24.76 5.46 11.10
C LEU A 324 24.14 4.06 11.25
N LEU A 325 24.71 3.05 10.59
CA LEU A 325 24.35 1.65 10.80
C LEU A 325 24.93 1.20 12.14
N VAL A 326 24.13 1.31 13.20
CA VAL A 326 24.49 0.70 14.49
C VAL A 326 24.71 -0.80 14.29
N ASP A 327 25.77 -1.33 14.92
CA ASP A 327 26.13 -2.75 14.92
C ASP A 327 24.86 -3.62 15.09
N PRO A 328 24.55 -4.50 14.12
CA PRO A 328 23.41 -5.42 14.20
C PRO A 328 23.36 -6.27 15.48
N ARG A 329 24.49 -6.38 16.20
CA ARG A 329 24.62 -7.12 17.46
C ARG A 329 24.12 -6.33 18.68
N LYS A 330 23.97 -5.00 18.59
CA LYS A 330 23.37 -4.20 19.65
C LYS A 330 21.85 -4.27 19.53
N GLY A 331 21.22 -5.03 20.43
CA GLY A 331 19.77 -5.13 20.54
C GLY A 331 19.08 -3.77 20.75
N THR A 332 17.75 -3.77 20.68
CA THR A 332 16.96 -2.54 20.89
C THR A 332 17.26 -1.92 22.24
N VAL A 333 17.56 -0.61 22.26
CA VAL A 333 17.79 0.12 23.52
C VAL A 333 16.47 0.44 24.21
N GLN A 334 16.49 0.44 25.56
CA GLN A 334 15.34 0.84 26.36
C GLN A 334 15.19 2.37 26.34
N VAL A 335 14.18 2.86 25.62
CA VAL A 335 13.84 4.30 25.57
C VAL A 335 12.69 4.68 26.51
N SER A 336 11.94 3.68 26.98
CA SER A 336 10.84 3.80 27.95
C SER A 336 11.19 3.04 29.24
N SER A 337 10.62 3.47 30.37
CA SER A 337 10.63 2.69 31.61
C SER A 337 9.55 1.61 31.65
N VAL A 338 8.63 1.60 30.68
CA VAL A 338 7.56 0.60 30.56
C VAL A 338 8.06 -0.59 29.74
N PRO A 339 7.86 -1.84 30.20
CA PRO A 339 8.22 -3.02 29.42
C PRO A 339 7.53 -3.07 28.05
N VAL A 340 8.23 -3.64 27.07
CA VAL A 340 7.70 -3.81 25.70
C VAL A 340 6.40 -4.63 25.73
N GLY A 341 5.38 -4.19 24.99
CA GLY A 341 4.08 -4.86 24.89
C GLY A 341 3.08 -4.50 25.98
N VAL A 342 3.48 -3.81 27.06
CA VAL A 342 2.55 -3.35 28.10
C VAL A 342 1.76 -2.16 27.58
N LYS A 343 0.43 -2.27 27.60
CA LYS A 343 -0.49 -1.21 27.17
C LYS A 343 -0.59 -0.13 28.25
N PRO A 344 -0.80 1.14 27.88
CA PRO A 344 -1.07 2.18 28.86
C PRO A 344 -2.40 1.93 29.56
N GLU A 345 -2.45 2.10 30.89
CA GLU A 345 -3.67 1.92 31.68
C GLU A 345 -4.73 2.97 31.36
N ASN A 346 -4.30 4.21 31.12
CA ASN A 346 -5.18 5.34 30.78
C ASN A 346 -4.71 6.03 29.50
N ILE A 347 -5.12 5.48 28.35
CA ILE A 347 -4.81 6.06 27.04
C ILE A 347 -5.51 7.40 26.76
N TRP A 348 -6.54 7.73 27.52
CA TRP A 348 -7.35 8.94 27.33
C TRP A 348 -6.63 10.15 27.93
N ALA A 349 -6.61 10.26 29.26
CA ALA A 349 -6.01 11.40 29.96
C ALA A 349 -4.50 11.25 30.19
N GLY A 350 -3.94 10.05 29.98
CA GLY A 350 -2.52 9.79 30.17
C GLY A 350 -1.64 10.62 29.22
N PHE A 351 -2.04 10.76 27.95
CA PHE A 351 -1.58 11.85 27.08
C PHE A 351 -2.66 12.24 26.06
N TYR A 352 -2.69 13.49 25.61
CA TYR A 352 -3.62 13.99 24.60
C TYR A 352 -3.07 15.27 23.95
N GLN A 353 -3.70 15.72 22.86
CA GLN A 353 -3.31 16.95 22.17
C GLN A 353 -3.60 18.20 23.01
N GLY A 354 -2.63 19.11 23.14
CA GLY A 354 -2.81 20.38 23.83
C GLY A 354 -3.23 21.55 22.93
N VAL A 355 -3.05 21.43 21.61
CA VAL A 355 -3.49 22.42 20.60
C VAL A 355 -4.18 21.72 19.44
N GLU A 356 -5.00 22.44 18.69
CA GLU A 356 -5.59 21.92 17.45
C GLU A 356 -4.52 21.69 16.38
N GLY A 357 -4.73 20.69 15.51
CA GLY A 357 -3.89 20.44 14.34
C GLY A 357 -3.22 19.06 14.26
N ASN A 358 -2.78 18.49 15.38
CA ASN A 358 -2.01 17.23 15.40
C ASN A 358 -2.84 15.96 15.68
N CYS A 359 -4.16 16.07 15.59
CA CYS A 359 -5.12 15.02 15.93
C CYS A 359 -4.88 13.70 15.18
N VAL A 360 -4.49 13.75 13.90
CA VAL A 360 -4.15 12.56 13.11
C VAL A 360 -2.92 11.84 13.68
N THR A 361 -1.90 12.60 14.06
CA THR A 361 -0.69 12.06 14.69
C THR A 361 -1.01 11.45 16.05
N VAL A 362 -1.76 12.17 16.90
CA VAL A 362 -2.13 11.72 18.25
C VAL A 362 -3.00 10.47 18.23
N SER A 363 -4.05 10.45 17.40
CA SER A 363 -4.93 9.29 17.29
C SER A 363 -4.19 8.04 16.79
N ALA A 364 -3.27 8.18 15.83
CA ALA A 364 -2.44 7.07 15.36
C ALA A 364 -1.46 6.58 16.44
N MET A 365 -0.81 7.47 17.20
CA MET A 365 0.06 7.10 18.32
C MET A 365 -0.71 6.33 19.39
N LYS A 366 -1.92 6.79 19.75
CA LYS A 366 -2.76 6.10 20.73
C LYS A 366 -3.16 4.72 20.25
N ALA A 367 -3.58 4.58 18.99
CA ALA A 367 -3.89 3.28 18.40
C ALA A 367 -2.66 2.35 18.41
N ALA A 368 -1.49 2.86 18.02
CA ALA A 368 -0.24 2.10 18.04
C ALA A 368 0.10 1.60 19.45
N MET A 369 -0.01 2.46 20.47
CA MET A 369 0.28 2.11 21.86
C MET A 369 -0.73 1.10 22.44
N MET A 370 -1.99 1.16 22.03
CA MET A 370 -3.01 0.18 22.43
C MET A 370 -2.87 -1.17 21.72
N LYS A 371 -2.26 -1.19 20.52
CA LYS A 371 -1.99 -2.42 19.76
C LYS A 371 -0.69 -3.10 20.18
N LEU A 372 0.39 -2.33 20.27
CA LEU A 372 1.78 -2.82 20.36
C LEU A 372 2.43 -2.53 21.72
N GLY A 373 1.73 -1.84 22.62
CA GLY A 373 2.23 -1.40 23.92
C GLY A 373 2.77 0.04 23.89
N GLN A 374 2.83 0.65 25.06
CA GLN A 374 3.24 2.04 25.28
C GLN A 374 4.69 2.31 24.82
N SER A 375 5.61 1.38 25.11
CA SER A 375 7.03 1.57 24.81
C SER A 375 7.27 1.69 23.30
N PRO A 376 7.98 2.74 22.81
CA PRO A 376 8.32 2.87 21.38
C PRO A 376 9.07 1.66 20.81
N ALA A 377 9.79 0.92 21.65
CA ALA A 377 10.48 -0.31 21.27
C ALA A 377 9.52 -1.46 20.87
N GLY A 378 8.25 -1.42 21.27
CA GLY A 378 7.21 -2.32 20.78
C GLY A 378 6.61 -1.90 19.43
N ILE A 379 6.62 -0.59 19.16
CA ILE A 379 6.04 0.00 17.94
C ILE A 379 7.01 -0.11 16.76
N TYR A 380 8.26 0.29 16.94
CA TYR A 380 9.28 0.23 15.89
C TYR A 380 9.95 -1.14 15.82
N LYS A 381 10.49 -1.50 14.64
CA LYS A 381 11.20 -2.76 14.45
C LYS A 381 12.51 -2.81 15.24
N ARG A 382 13.22 -1.69 15.32
CA ARG A 382 14.44 -1.54 16.13
C ARG A 382 14.71 -0.07 16.46
N ILE A 383 15.21 0.16 17.67
CA ILE A 383 15.74 1.46 18.10
C ILE A 383 17.14 1.22 18.66
N SER A 384 18.12 1.99 18.20
CA SER A 384 19.51 1.84 18.62
C SER A 384 20.07 3.21 19.02
N ALA A 385 20.77 3.29 20.15
CA ALA A 385 21.40 4.54 20.58
C ALA A 385 22.57 4.91 19.65
N THR A 386 22.70 6.19 19.34
CA THR A 386 23.87 6.81 18.72
C THR A 386 24.54 7.75 19.72
N GLY A 387 25.73 8.28 19.40
CA GLY A 387 26.41 9.23 20.30
C GLY A 387 25.59 10.49 20.60
N ASP A 388 24.72 10.89 19.67
CA ASP A 388 23.95 12.14 19.71
C ASP A 388 22.44 11.93 19.57
N GLY A 389 21.93 10.70 19.70
CA GLY A 389 20.50 10.40 19.67
C GLY A 389 20.18 8.93 19.42
N TYR A 390 19.29 8.66 18.45
CA TYR A 390 18.79 7.32 18.15
C TYR A 390 18.69 7.07 16.65
N ALA A 391 19.06 5.87 16.23
CA ALA A 391 18.69 5.31 14.93
C ALA A 391 17.43 4.45 15.09
N VAL A 392 16.45 4.65 14.20
CA VAL A 392 15.17 3.96 14.23
C VAL A 392 14.96 3.22 12.92
N VAL A 393 14.60 1.95 13.02
CA VAL A 393 14.10 1.13 11.91
C VAL A 393 12.62 0.87 12.13
N MET A 394 11.80 1.38 11.23
CA MET A 394 10.34 1.22 11.26
C MET A 394 9.91 -0.15 10.71
N ARG A 395 8.64 -0.53 10.91
CA ARG A 395 8.12 -1.83 10.47
C ARG A 395 7.99 -1.94 8.96
N ASP A 396 7.77 -0.83 8.27
CA ASP A 396 7.83 -0.71 6.82
C ASP A 396 9.26 -0.53 6.26
N GLY A 397 10.27 -0.84 7.07
CA GLY A 397 11.67 -0.78 6.66
C GLY A 397 12.25 0.62 6.49
N PHE A 398 11.46 1.69 6.70
CA PHE A 398 11.99 3.05 6.71
C PHE A 398 13.03 3.21 7.83
N LYS A 399 14.14 3.87 7.53
CA LYS A 399 15.23 4.09 8.47
C LYS A 399 15.46 5.58 8.64
N LEU A 400 15.59 6.04 9.88
CA LEU A 400 15.94 7.41 10.16
C LEU A 400 16.79 7.54 11.43
N ARG A 401 17.36 8.71 11.62
CA ARG A 401 18.08 9.09 12.84
C ARG A 401 17.42 10.33 13.43
N ILE A 402 17.31 10.38 14.75
CA ILE A 402 16.80 11.52 15.50
C ILE A 402 17.83 11.91 16.53
N THR A 403 18.21 13.18 16.57
CA THR A 403 19.16 13.69 17.58
C THR A 403 18.44 13.96 18.91
N HIS A 404 19.22 14.08 20.00
CA HIS A 404 18.71 14.57 21.27
C HIS A 404 18.12 15.99 21.15
N GLU A 405 18.68 16.84 20.28
CA GLU A 405 18.15 18.18 20.03
C GLU A 405 16.80 18.13 19.30
N GLU A 406 16.65 17.28 18.28
CA GLU A 406 15.38 17.07 17.58
C GLU A 406 14.31 16.52 18.53
N LEU A 407 14.67 15.58 19.41
CA LEU A 407 13.75 15.10 20.46
C LEU A 407 13.29 16.23 21.38
N LYS A 408 14.22 17.07 21.85
CA LYS A 408 13.88 18.22 22.71
C LYS A 408 12.98 19.23 21.99
N LYS A 409 13.24 19.51 20.71
CA LYS A 409 12.41 20.38 19.88
C LYS A 409 11.01 19.80 19.71
N ALA A 410 10.91 18.50 19.46
CA ALA A 410 9.64 17.77 19.37
C ALA A 410 8.85 17.84 20.67
N GLU A 411 9.48 17.63 21.83
CA GLU A 411 8.83 17.77 23.15
C GLU A 411 8.25 19.18 23.38
N GLN A 412 8.92 20.22 22.88
CA GLN A 412 8.48 21.60 22.99
C GLN A 412 7.35 21.97 22.02
N HIS A 413 7.34 21.38 20.82
CA HIS A 413 6.41 21.74 19.73
C HIS A 413 5.20 20.82 19.60
N SER A 414 5.26 19.59 20.13
CA SER A 414 4.15 18.63 20.06
C SER A 414 2.93 19.11 20.84
N ASN A 415 3.14 19.97 21.86
CA ASN A 415 2.12 20.43 22.79
C ASN A 415 1.31 19.27 23.39
N LEU A 416 1.91 18.10 23.61
CA LEU A 416 1.23 16.98 24.25
C LEU A 416 1.07 17.24 25.75
N ASN A 417 -0.17 17.13 26.22
CA ASN A 417 -0.51 17.22 27.65
C ASN A 417 -0.88 15.84 28.18
N GLY A 418 -0.87 15.67 29.50
CA GLY A 418 -1.21 14.38 30.10
C GLY A 418 -0.90 14.25 31.58
N THR A 419 -1.66 13.38 32.25
CA THR A 419 -1.46 13.03 33.66
C THR A 419 -0.31 12.06 33.87
N ASP A 420 0.01 11.23 32.86
CA ASP A 420 1.10 10.25 32.91
C ASP A 420 2.34 10.81 32.19
N LYS A 421 3.34 11.21 32.96
CA LYS A 421 4.57 11.81 32.42
C LYS A 421 5.44 10.82 31.64
N VAL A 422 5.37 9.52 31.96
CA VAL A 422 6.10 8.49 31.22
C VAL A 422 5.44 8.29 29.86
N LEU A 423 4.11 8.20 29.83
CA LEU A 423 3.37 8.07 28.58
C LEU A 423 3.51 9.30 27.68
N VAL A 424 3.49 10.52 28.24
CA VAL A 424 3.77 11.76 27.49
C VAL A 424 5.18 11.73 26.88
N LYS A 425 6.20 11.29 27.63
CA LYS A 425 7.57 11.14 27.11
C LYS A 425 7.63 10.14 25.95
N ASP A 426 6.98 8.98 26.11
CA ASP A 426 6.94 7.95 25.06
C ASP A 426 6.22 8.47 23.81
N ALA A 427 5.12 9.22 23.97
CA ALA A 427 4.39 9.84 22.88
C ALA A 427 5.22 10.92 22.17
N ASN A 428 6.00 11.73 22.91
CA ASN A 428 6.92 12.70 22.31
C ASN A 428 8.01 12.05 21.46
N PHE A 429 8.50 10.87 21.86
CA PHE A 429 9.43 10.10 21.03
C PHE A 429 8.78 9.68 19.70
N LEU A 430 7.55 9.15 19.74
CA LEU A 430 6.81 8.79 18.53
C LEU A 430 6.51 9.99 17.62
N TYR A 431 6.18 11.14 18.22
CA TYR A 431 5.98 12.40 17.49
C TYR A 431 7.26 12.86 16.81
N ALA A 432 8.41 12.84 17.50
CA ALA A 432 9.70 13.20 16.92
C ALA A 432 10.08 12.32 15.73
N VAL A 433 9.82 11.01 15.84
CA VAL A 433 10.04 10.06 14.74
C VAL A 433 9.14 10.37 13.54
N SER A 434 7.88 10.69 13.81
CA SER A 434 6.91 11.08 12.77
C SER A 434 7.33 12.36 12.06
N ALA A 435 7.77 13.37 12.81
CA ALA A 435 8.29 14.63 12.26
C ALA A 435 9.56 14.41 11.44
N LYS A 436 10.48 13.56 11.92
CA LYS A 436 11.71 13.26 11.18
C LYS A 436 11.42 12.55 9.86
N ARG A 437 10.47 11.61 9.86
CA ARG A 437 10.03 10.97 8.61
C ARG A 437 9.37 11.96 7.66
N ALA A 438 8.49 12.83 8.17
CA ALA A 438 7.86 13.87 7.36
C ALA A 438 8.91 14.80 6.72
N GLN A 439 9.96 15.18 7.46
CA GLN A 439 11.09 15.94 6.93
C GLN A 439 11.76 15.21 5.76
N LEU A 440 12.13 13.94 5.95
CA LEU A 440 12.86 13.14 4.97
C LEU A 440 12.01 12.84 3.72
N GLU A 441 10.72 12.61 3.88
CA GLU A 441 9.78 12.42 2.76
C GLU A 441 9.32 13.75 2.12
N ASN A 442 9.83 14.89 2.62
CA ASN A 442 9.42 16.25 2.22
C ASN A 442 7.88 16.39 2.17
N HIS A 443 7.23 15.98 3.26
CA HIS A 443 5.80 16.09 3.45
C HIS A 443 5.26 17.49 3.07
N GLU A 444 4.14 17.51 2.35
CA GLU A 444 3.53 18.72 1.75
C GLU A 444 4.45 19.54 0.81
N GLY A 445 5.57 18.97 0.36
CA GLY A 445 6.54 19.65 -0.50
C GLY A 445 7.41 20.69 0.21
N ARG A 446 7.23 20.90 1.51
CA ARG A 446 7.96 21.90 2.31
C ARG A 446 8.65 21.34 3.57
N ALA A 447 8.24 20.18 4.09
CA ALA A 447 8.80 19.63 5.33
C ALA A 447 10.32 19.39 5.27
N GLY A 448 10.89 19.18 4.08
CA GLY A 448 12.32 18.98 3.88
C GLY A 448 13.18 20.22 4.18
N GLN A 449 12.57 21.39 4.33
CA GLN A 449 13.29 22.63 4.65
C GLN A 449 13.97 22.59 6.03
N SER A 450 13.29 22.06 7.05
CA SER A 450 13.83 21.93 8.40
C SER A 450 12.99 20.97 9.26
N PHE A 451 13.52 20.54 10.40
CA PHE A 451 12.77 19.67 11.32
C PHE A 451 11.56 20.41 11.92
N GLU A 452 11.70 21.71 12.15
CA GLU A 452 10.65 22.61 12.62
C GLU A 452 9.53 22.73 11.58
N THR A 453 9.88 22.98 10.31
CA THR A 453 8.92 23.01 9.21
C THR A 453 8.21 21.67 9.06
N ALA A 454 8.93 20.56 9.28
CA ALA A 454 8.29 19.26 9.32
C ALA A 454 7.24 19.20 10.43
N MET A 455 7.58 19.54 11.69
CA MET A 455 6.61 19.58 12.79
C MET A 455 5.38 20.46 12.51
N GLU A 456 5.53 21.57 11.78
CA GLU A 456 4.38 22.38 11.35
C GLU A 456 3.43 21.61 10.40
N THR A 457 3.97 20.80 9.50
CA THR A 457 3.16 19.97 8.56
C THR A 457 2.41 18.85 9.28
N LEU A 458 2.77 18.53 10.52
CA LEU A 458 2.06 17.58 11.36
C LEU A 458 0.88 18.22 12.10
N ASN A 459 0.82 19.56 12.11
CA ASN A 459 -0.04 20.37 12.97
C ASN A 459 -1.06 21.21 12.16
N ASN A 460 -1.28 20.93 10.87
CA ASN A 460 -2.12 21.74 9.99
C ASN A 460 -3.32 20.98 9.38
N GLY A 461 -3.63 19.79 9.88
CA GLY A 461 -4.74 18.95 9.40
C GLY A 461 -4.31 18.01 8.28
N GLU A 462 -4.08 16.75 8.64
CA GLU A 462 -3.60 15.70 7.74
C GLU A 462 -4.72 14.78 7.27
N LEU A 463 -4.46 13.99 6.22
CA LEU A 463 -5.42 12.99 5.79
C LEU A 463 -5.45 11.81 6.76
N PRO A 464 -6.62 11.19 6.96
CA PRO A 464 -6.72 10.00 7.79
C PRO A 464 -5.83 8.87 7.27
N GLY A 465 -5.00 8.31 8.16
CA GLY A 465 -4.02 7.26 7.81
C GLY A 465 -2.57 7.75 7.72
N ASP A 466 -2.34 9.06 7.52
CA ASP A 466 -0.99 9.63 7.43
C ASP A 466 -0.20 9.46 8.72
N GLY A 467 -0.88 9.48 9.88
CA GLY A 467 -0.28 9.15 11.18
C GLY A 467 0.28 7.73 11.22
N PHE A 468 -0.48 6.74 10.76
CA PHE A 468 0.02 5.36 10.69
C PHE A 468 1.17 5.21 9.70
N ARG A 469 1.14 5.94 8.58
CA ARG A 469 2.28 5.97 7.64
C ARG A 469 3.54 6.50 8.30
N ARG A 470 3.48 7.63 9.00
CA ARG A 470 4.68 8.20 9.65
C ARG A 470 5.23 7.34 10.80
N LEU A 471 4.37 6.55 11.45
CA LEU A 471 4.80 5.54 12.43
C LEU A 471 5.31 4.23 11.79
N GLY A 472 5.24 4.12 10.45
CA GLY A 472 5.61 2.90 9.72
C GLY A 472 4.64 1.74 9.91
N LEU A 473 3.38 2.05 10.23
CA LEU A 473 2.31 1.09 10.52
C LEU A 473 1.26 1.01 9.41
N TYR A 474 1.39 1.75 8.32
CA TYR A 474 0.38 1.83 7.26
C TYR A 474 0.00 0.46 6.67
N ALA A 475 0.97 -0.46 6.58
CA ALA A 475 0.74 -1.84 6.12
C ALA A 475 -0.28 -2.61 7.00
N TYR A 476 -0.42 -2.22 8.27
CA TYR A 476 -1.30 -2.85 9.25
C TYR A 476 -2.62 -2.09 9.39
N THR A 477 -2.97 -1.22 8.43
CA THR A 477 -4.24 -0.51 8.42
C THR A 477 -5.20 -1.11 7.39
N ARG A 478 -6.50 -1.09 7.68
CA ARG A 478 -7.54 -1.47 6.72
C ARG A 478 -8.69 -0.46 6.76
N PRO A 479 -9.39 -0.23 5.64
CA PRO A 479 -10.69 0.45 5.68
C PRO A 479 -11.61 -0.22 6.69
N SER A 480 -12.38 0.59 7.40
CA SER A 480 -13.35 0.10 8.38
C SER A 480 -14.64 0.92 8.30
N THR A 481 -15.59 0.62 9.17
CA THR A 481 -16.84 1.36 9.32
C THR A 481 -16.96 1.90 10.74
N VAL A 482 -17.77 2.95 10.92
CA VAL A 482 -18.09 3.46 12.25
C VAL A 482 -18.67 2.35 13.14
N GLN A 483 -19.48 1.45 12.56
CA GLN A 483 -20.10 0.33 13.27
C GLN A 483 -19.09 -0.72 13.73
N GLU A 484 -18.10 -1.09 12.91
CA GLU A 484 -17.02 -1.98 13.33
C GLU A 484 -16.22 -1.38 14.48
N LEU A 485 -15.83 -0.11 14.38
CA LEU A 485 -15.09 0.58 15.43
C LEU A 485 -15.92 0.70 16.73
N ALA A 486 -17.20 1.01 16.61
CA ALA A 486 -18.14 1.04 17.73
C ALA A 486 -18.34 -0.34 18.37
N GLY A 487 -18.24 -1.40 17.58
CA GLY A 487 -18.23 -2.79 18.02
C GLY A 487 -16.95 -3.21 18.75
N GLY A 488 -15.96 -2.33 18.88
CA GLY A 488 -14.76 -2.54 19.67
C GLY A 488 -13.47 -2.72 18.87
N VAL A 489 -13.54 -2.67 17.54
CA VAL A 489 -12.34 -2.74 16.69
C VAL A 489 -11.46 -1.52 16.95
N LEU A 490 -10.18 -1.76 17.20
CA LEU A 490 -9.17 -0.70 17.41
C LEU A 490 -8.88 0.02 16.09
N GLY A 491 -8.92 1.35 16.12
CA GLY A 491 -8.69 2.14 14.92
C GLY A 491 -8.68 3.63 15.13
N THR A 492 -8.79 4.38 14.04
CA THR A 492 -9.04 5.82 14.04
C THR A 492 -10.30 6.14 13.25
N LEU A 493 -10.99 7.18 13.69
CA LEU A 493 -12.14 7.74 13.00
C LEU A 493 -11.88 9.22 12.78
N ALA A 494 -12.02 9.67 11.54
CA ALA A 494 -11.77 11.06 11.19
C ALA A 494 -12.93 11.67 10.40
N ASN A 495 -13.12 12.96 10.57
CA ASN A 495 -13.97 13.78 9.72
C ASN A 495 -13.13 14.94 9.14
N PHE A 496 -13.76 15.89 8.46
CA PHE A 496 -13.05 17.03 7.85
C PHE A 496 -12.37 17.99 8.83
N GLN A 497 -12.61 17.86 10.14
CA GLN A 497 -12.10 18.78 11.17
C GLN A 497 -11.19 18.10 12.20
N HIS A 498 -11.39 16.80 12.49
CA HIS A 498 -10.70 16.13 13.58
C HIS A 498 -10.55 14.62 13.34
N SER A 499 -9.53 14.03 13.97
CA SER A 499 -9.26 12.59 13.98
C SER A 499 -9.14 12.09 15.41
N VAL A 500 -9.90 11.06 15.75
CA VAL A 500 -9.93 10.44 17.07
C VAL A 500 -9.45 8.99 16.99
N VAL A 501 -8.85 8.51 18.07
CA VAL A 501 -8.65 7.06 18.25
C VAL A 501 -9.97 6.44 18.72
N VAL A 502 -10.27 5.22 18.25
CA VAL A 502 -11.34 4.39 18.79
C VAL A 502 -10.73 3.18 19.47
N VAL A 503 -11.01 2.98 20.75
CA VAL A 503 -10.55 1.83 21.55
C VAL A 503 -11.75 1.22 22.26
N ASN A 504 -12.05 -0.05 21.98
CA ASN A 504 -13.18 -0.77 22.60
C ASN A 504 -14.53 -0.02 22.46
N GLY A 505 -14.75 0.67 21.34
CA GLY A 505 -15.99 1.42 21.08
C GLY A 505 -16.05 2.81 21.72
N ASP A 506 -14.97 3.26 22.36
CA ASP A 506 -14.86 4.60 22.95
C ASP A 506 -13.89 5.47 22.13
N ILE A 507 -14.18 6.77 22.04
CA ILE A 507 -13.35 7.78 21.37
C ILE A 507 -12.60 8.67 22.38
N ASP A 508 -11.46 9.18 21.93
CA ASP A 508 -10.70 10.21 22.62
C ASP A 508 -11.04 11.59 22.07
N LEU A 509 -11.53 12.48 22.93
CA LEU A 509 -11.74 13.90 22.62
C LEU A 509 -10.89 14.74 23.55
N TYR A 510 -9.67 15.05 23.13
CA TYR A 510 -8.73 15.87 23.91
C TYR A 510 -8.48 15.30 25.32
N GLY A 511 -8.37 13.97 25.43
CA GLY A 511 -8.17 13.27 26.69
C GLY A 511 -9.44 12.91 27.45
N TYR A 512 -10.61 13.37 26.99
CA TYR A 512 -11.90 12.94 27.48
C TYR A 512 -12.36 11.66 26.76
N LYS A 513 -12.74 10.66 27.54
CA LYS A 513 -13.29 9.40 27.05
C LYS A 513 -14.79 9.55 26.80
N GLU A 514 -15.25 9.32 25.58
CA GLU A 514 -16.68 9.31 25.23
C GLU A 514 -17.04 8.03 24.48
N SER A 515 -18.23 7.48 24.67
CA SER A 515 -18.69 6.32 23.90
C SER A 515 -18.99 6.72 22.46
N LEU A 516 -18.44 5.98 21.48
CA LEU A 516 -18.68 6.24 20.07
C LEU A 516 -20.18 6.15 19.75
N LEU A 517 -20.86 5.12 20.27
CA LEU A 517 -22.28 4.83 19.97
C LEU A 517 -23.23 5.98 20.37
N SER A 518 -22.99 6.61 21.52
CA SER A 518 -23.82 7.72 22.00
C SER A 518 -23.35 9.09 21.52
N SER A 519 -22.16 9.17 20.94
CA SER A 519 -21.57 10.43 20.49
C SER A 519 -22.15 10.90 19.16
N THR A 520 -21.94 12.19 18.86
CA THR A 520 -22.25 12.75 17.54
C THR A 520 -21.40 12.15 16.40
N TRP A 521 -20.34 11.39 16.72
CA TRP A 521 -19.50 10.72 15.72
C TRP A 521 -20.15 9.49 15.10
N ASN A 522 -21.12 8.86 15.78
CA ASN A 522 -21.80 7.67 15.26
C ASN A 522 -22.59 7.94 13.97
N ASN A 523 -23.10 9.17 13.83
CA ASN A 523 -24.00 9.58 12.74
C ASN A 523 -23.32 10.44 11.68
N LYS A 524 -22.01 10.71 11.81
CA LYS A 524 -21.26 11.53 10.84
C LYS A 524 -20.62 10.63 9.80
N SER A 525 -20.66 11.07 8.55
CA SER A 525 -19.79 10.55 7.50
C SER A 525 -18.34 10.73 7.96
N GLY A 526 -17.70 9.63 8.35
CA GLY A 526 -16.33 9.61 8.84
C GLY A 526 -15.49 8.61 8.07
N TYR A 527 -14.22 8.94 7.88
CA TYR A 527 -13.25 8.00 7.35
C TYR A 527 -12.73 7.13 8.50
N ALA A 528 -13.11 5.86 8.48
CA ALA A 528 -12.77 4.88 9.50
C ALA A 528 -11.64 3.97 9.02
N VAL A 529 -10.62 3.81 9.87
CA VAL A 529 -9.47 2.95 9.62
C VAL A 529 -9.28 2.04 10.83
N LYS A 530 -9.19 0.73 10.63
CA LYS A 530 -8.82 -0.23 11.67
C LYS A 530 -7.34 -0.56 11.62
N LEU A 531 -6.75 -0.81 12.79
CA LEU A 531 -5.36 -1.26 12.96
C LEU A 531 -5.36 -2.77 13.27
N VAL A 532 -4.92 -3.58 12.30
CA VAL A 532 -4.99 -5.05 12.32
C VAL A 532 -3.79 -5.73 12.94
#